data_AF-A0A7Y0SI90-F1
#
_entry.id   AF-A0A7Y0SI90-F1
#
_cell.length_a   1.000
_cell.length_b   1.000
_cell.length_c   1.000
_cell.angle_alpha   90.00
_cell.angle_beta   90.00
_cell.angle_gamma   90.00
#
_symmetry.space_group_name_H-M   'P 1'
#
loop_
_entity.id
_entity.type
_entity.pdbx_description
1 polymer ?
#
loop_
_entity_poly.entity_id
_entity_poly.type
_entity_poly.pdbx_seq_one_letter_code
_entity_poly.pdbx_strand_id
1 'polypeptide(L)' 'MKAWLVCLAMAIGLVGCAENTAGIRIDGQTQKVFFNDNVLGSRLLVDNITTTYVDDRPRGVVQLSSNYKGDQHIL' A
#
# COMPACT_ATOMS: atom_id res chain seq x y z
N MET A 1 -31.82 28.52 7.12
CA MET A 1 -31.40 27.55 6.07
C MET A 1 -29.95 27.79 5.59
N LYS A 2 -28.98 28.03 6.48
CA LYS A 2 -27.55 28.24 6.12
C LYS A 2 -26.59 27.35 6.92
N ALA A 3 -27.06 26.79 8.04
CA ALA A 3 -26.28 25.88 8.88
C ALA A 3 -25.90 24.57 8.17
N TRP A 4 -26.72 24.05 7.26
CA TRP A 4 -26.40 22.85 6.50
C TRP A 4 -25.16 23.04 5.63
N LEU A 5 -24.98 24.21 5.00
CA LEU A 5 -23.79 24.49 4.19
C LEU A 5 -22.50 24.44 5.02
N VAL A 6 -22.56 24.87 6.28
CA VAL A 6 -21.42 24.80 7.22
C VAL A 6 -21.11 23.36 7.59
N CYS A 7 -22.13 22.54 7.88
CA CYS A 7 -21.94 21.11 8.15
C CYS A 7 -21.35 20.37 6.94
N LEU A 8 -21.80 20.69 5.73
CA LEU A 8 -21.29 20.10 4.50
C LEU A 8 -19.82 20.48 4.25
N ALA A 9 -19.46 21.74 4.50
CA ALA A 9 -18.08 22.20 4.37
C ALA A 9 -17.15 21.53 5.39
N MET A 10 -17.59 21.33 6.63
CA MET A 10 -16.83 20.59 7.64
C MET A 10 -16.63 19.12 7.25
N ALA A 11 -17.66 18.46 6.72
CA ALA A 11 -17.56 17.06 6.29
C ALA A 11 -16.54 16.88 5.15
N ILE A 12 -16.49 17.81 4.19
CA ILE A 12 -15.54 17.76 3.08
C ILE A 12 -14.12 18.08 3.56
N GLY A 13 -13.95 19.01 4.49
CA GLY A 13 -12.65 19.37 5.06
C GLY A 13 -11.94 18.21 5.77
N LEU A 14 -12.70 17.31 6.41
CA LEU A 14 -12.15 16.13 7.10
C LEU A 14 -11.56 15.07 6.15
N VAL A 15 -12.02 15.00 4.90
CA VAL A 15 -11.52 14.03 3.91
C VAL A 15 -10.14 14.43 3.36
N GLY A 16 -9.79 15.72 3.44
CA GLY A 16 -8.50 16.24 2.93
C GLY A 16 -7.28 15.90 3.79
N CYS A 17 -7.47 15.42 5.03
CA CYS A 17 -6.38 15.02 5.93
C CYS A 17 -6.04 13.52 5.87
N ALA A 18 -6.71 12.75 5.00
CA ALA A 18 -6.34 11.36 4.79
C ALA A 18 -5.05 11.30 3.95
N GLU A 19 -3.90 11.15 4.61
CA GLU A 19 -2.68 10.76 3.92
C GLU A 19 -2.91 9.38 3.29
N ASN A 20 -2.83 9.32 1.96
CA ASN A 20 -2.90 8.05 1.23
C ASN A 20 -1.60 7.26 1.48
N THR A 21 -1.54 6.55 2.60
CA THR A 21 -0.41 5.68 2.92
C THR A 21 -0.42 4.48 1.99
N ALA A 22 0.52 4.48 1.06
CA ALA A 22 0.74 3.37 0.16
C ALA A 22 1.65 2.35 0.85
N GLY A 23 1.21 1.09 0.94
CA GLY A 23 1.95 0.04 1.65
C GLY A 23 1.89 -1.32 0.99
N ILE A 24 2.83 -2.18 1.38
CA ILE A 24 2.98 -3.54 0.85
C ILE A 24 2.91 -4.52 2.01
N ARG A 25 2.09 -5.56 1.86
CA ARG A 25 2.03 -6.69 2.80
C ARG A 25 2.48 -7.96 2.12
N ILE A 26 3.35 -8.70 2.80
CA ILE A 26 3.87 -9.99 2.34
C ILE A 26 3.39 -11.07 3.31
N ASP A 27 2.68 -12.04 2.79
CA ASP A 27 2.40 -13.30 3.48
C ASP A 27 3.41 -14.35 3.01
N GLY A 28 4.39 -14.64 3.87
CA GLY A 28 5.44 -15.61 3.58
C GLY A 28 4.97 -17.07 3.62
N GLN A 29 3.84 -17.38 4.26
CA GLN A 29 3.33 -18.75 4.33
C GLN A 29 2.55 -19.11 3.05
N THR A 30 1.77 -18.16 2.54
CA THR A 30 0.97 -18.36 1.32
C THR A 30 1.61 -17.80 0.06
N GLN A 31 2.79 -17.18 0.17
CA GLN A 31 3.49 -16.49 -0.90
C GLN A 31 2.58 -15.48 -1.63
N LYS A 32 1.87 -14.66 -0.85
CA LYS A 32 1.00 -13.60 -1.37
C LYS A 32 1.60 -12.23 -1.10
N VAL A 33 1.55 -11.38 -2.12
CA VAL A 33 1.92 -9.96 -2.03
C VAL A 33 0.65 -9.14 -2.22
N PHE A 34 0.37 -8.25 -1.27
CA PHE A 34 -0.76 -7.36 -1.32
C PHE A 34 -0.27 -5.93 -1.40
N PHE A 35 -0.80 -5.18 -2.37
CA PHE A 35 -0.62 -3.74 -2.48
C PHE A 35 -1.85 -3.06 -1.89
N ASN A 36 -1.64 -2.17 -0.92
CA ASN A 36 -2.74 -1.50 -0.21
C ASN A 36 -3.36 -0.35 -1.05
N ASP A 37 -2.77 -0.03 -2.21
CA ASP A 37 -3.26 0.98 -3.13
C ASP A 37 -2.99 0.58 -4.59
N ASN A 38 -3.88 1.02 -5.50
CA ASN A 38 -3.83 0.71 -6.93
C ASN A 38 -2.61 1.34 -7.62
N VAL A 39 -2.15 2.51 -7.16
CA VAL A 39 -0.97 3.18 -7.69
C VAL A 39 0.27 2.31 -7.48
N LEU A 40 0.44 1.70 -6.30
CA LEU A 40 1.56 0.76 -6.08
C LEU A 40 1.41 -0.52 -6.90
N GLY A 41 0.21 -1.10 -6.93
CA GLY A 41 -0.04 -2.34 -7.67
C GLY A 41 0.12 -2.21 -9.19
N SER A 42 -0.01 -1.00 -9.74
CA SER A 42 0.26 -0.72 -11.16
C SER A 42 1.72 -0.35 -11.45
N ARG A 43 2.48 0.09 -10.44
CA ARG A 43 3.88 0.54 -10.60
C ARG A 43 4.91 -0.50 -10.24
N LEU A 44 4.58 -1.44 -9.35
CA LEU A 44 5.50 -2.47 -8.87
C LEU A 44 5.14 -3.82 -9.46
N LEU A 45 6.14 -4.49 -10.02
CA LEU A 45 6.05 -5.84 -10.55
C LEU A 45 6.68 -6.79 -9.55
N VAL A 46 5.99 -7.90 -9.26
CA VAL A 46 6.54 -8.97 -8.42
C VAL A 46 7.34 -9.90 -9.33
N ASP A 47 8.66 -9.84 -9.22
CA ASP A 47 9.57 -10.65 -10.05
C ASP A 47 9.71 -12.06 -9.48
N ASN A 48 9.79 -12.16 -8.15
CA ASN A 48 9.96 -13.42 -7.45
C ASN A 48 9.43 -13.34 -6.02
N ILE A 49 8.94 -14.46 -5.51
CA ILE A 49 8.59 -14.65 -4.11
C ILE A 49 9.14 -15.98 -3.61
N THR A 50 9.86 -15.94 -2.50
CA THR A 50 10.37 -17.13 -1.84
C THR A 50 10.06 -17.10 -0.35
N THR A 51 9.87 -18.28 0.21
CA THR A 51 9.73 -18.46 1.66
C THR A 51 11.05 -19.00 2.19
N THR A 52 11.63 -18.28 3.14
CA THR A 52 12.79 -18.72 3.91
C THR A 52 12.36 -18.98 5.35
N TYR A 53 13.15 -19.73 6.11
CA TYR A 53 12.88 -19.98 7.52
C TYR A 53 14.00 -19.37 8.36
N VAL A 54 13.62 -18.58 9.36
CA VAL A 54 14.55 -17.98 10.34
C VAL A 54 13.97 -18.28 11.72
N ASP A 55 14.73 -19.01 12.54
CA ASP A 55 14.29 -19.51 13.85
C ASP A 55 12.91 -20.22 13.81
N ASP A 56 12.76 -21.17 12.88
CA ASP A 56 11.52 -21.92 12.63
C ASP A 56 10.28 -21.06 12.26
N ARG A 57 10.46 -19.77 11.96
CA ARG A 57 9.39 -18.88 11.49
C ARG A 57 9.49 -18.66 9.97
N PRO A 58 8.38 -18.80 9.22
CA PRO A 58 8.38 -18.52 7.79
C PRO A 58 8.56 -17.01 7.55
N ARG A 59 9.46 -16.67 6.63
CA ARG A 59 9.79 -15.30 6.24
C ARG A 59 9.70 -15.19 4.72
N GLY A 60 8.74 -14.39 4.25
CA GLY A 60 8.59 -14.10 2.83
C GLY A 60 9.66 -13.12 2.38
N VAL A 61 10.40 -13.47 1.33
CA VAL A 61 11.33 -12.58 0.63
C VAL A 61 10.76 -12.32 -0.75
N VAL A 62 10.56 -11.05 -1.08
CA VAL A 62 9.93 -10.63 -2.33
C VAL A 62 10.89 -9.73 -3.09
N GLN A 63 11.11 -10.05 -4.36
CA GLN A 63 11.83 -9.20 -5.30
C GLN A 63 10.82 -8.41 -6.11
N LEU A 64 11.02 -7.09 -6.13
CA LEU A 64 10.14 -6.14 -6.82
C LEU A 64 10.93 -5.35 -7.85
N SER A 65 10.34 -5.13 -9.01
CA SER A 65 10.81 -4.20 -10.02
C SER A 65 9.87 -3.01 -10.13
N SER A 66 10.41 -1.81 -10.28
CA SER A 66 9.62 -0.61 -10.56
C SER A 66 9.42 -0.46 -12.08
N ASN A 67 8.17 -0.40 -12.52
CA ASN A 67 7.78 0.07 -13.85
C ASN A 67 7.54 1.59 -13.88
N TYR A 68 7.68 2.27 -12.74
CA TYR A 68 7.55 3.72 -12.65
C TYR A 68 8.88 4.41 -12.93
N LYS A 69 8.83 5.52 -13.68
CA LYS A 69 10.01 6.26 -14.14
C LYS A 69 10.60 7.22 -13.09
N GLY A 70 9.89 7.48 -12.00
CA GLY A 70 10.32 8.36 -10.93
C GLY A 70 10.51 7.63 -9.61
N ASP A 71 10.84 8.38 -8.56
CA ASP A 71 10.98 7.84 -7.22
C ASP A 71 9.62 7.38 -6.68
N GLN A 72 9.60 6.20 -6.09
CA GLN A 72 8.42 5.62 -5.44
C GLN A 72 8.75 5.38 -3.97
N HIS A 73 8.07 6.10 -3.08
CA HIS A 73 8.13 5.83 -1.66
C HIS A 73 7.18 4.68 -1.31
N ILE A 74 7.66 3.74 -0.51
CA ILE A 74 6.91 2.56 -0.04
C ILE A 74 7.00 2.59 1.48
N LEU A 75 5.85 2.64 2.15
CA LEU A 75 5.75 2.68 3.61
C LEU A 75 5.24 1.36 4.19
#